data_AF-A0A3A0CT38-F1
#
_entry.id   AF-A0A3A0CT38-F1
#
_cell.length_a   1.000
_cell.length_b   1.000
_cell.length_c   1.000
_cell.angle_alpha   90.00
_cell.angle_beta   90.00
_cell.angle_gamma   90.00
#
_symmetry.space_group_name_H-M   'P 1'
#
loop_
_entity.id
_entity.type
_entity.pdbx_description
1 polymer ?
#
loop_
_entity_poly.entity_id
_entity_poly.type
_entity_poly.pdbx_seq_one_letter_code
_entity_poly.pdbx_strand_id
1 'polypeptide(L)'
;MCGMPSLNGKLNTESRGGDWARVACRRRSSICLTRFWPFVFLYVVFLSLNFAGPAHAQVATIKHPHGNIKIPCNACHTTKGWSPLLQELKFKHEATGFALEGQHAAVDCKKCHTSLKFTGTSNECTACHNDVHDGTLGKDCERCHTVQGWLEMSK
;
A
#
# COMPACT_ATOMS: atom_id res chain seq x y z
N MET A 1 24.83 -11.34 32.58
CA MET A 1 23.38 -11.31 32.90
C MET A 1 22.97 -9.86 33.09
N CYS A 2 22.49 -9.22 32.02
CA CYS A 2 21.80 -7.92 32.07
C CYS A 2 20.52 -8.10 31.24
N GLY A 3 19.38 -8.09 31.92
CA GLY A 3 18.07 -8.28 31.31
C GLY A 3 17.54 -6.96 30.74
N MET A 4 16.98 -7.04 29.53
CA MET A 4 16.25 -5.94 28.87
C MET A 4 14.85 -5.79 29.45
N PRO A 5 14.29 -4.57 29.52
CA PRO A 5 12.85 -4.36 29.62
C PRO A 5 12.19 -4.48 28.24
N SER A 6 11.12 -5.27 28.20
CA SER A 6 10.19 -5.47 27.09
C SER A 6 9.32 -4.23 26.86
N LEU A 7 9.33 -3.71 25.63
CA LEU A 7 8.41 -2.65 25.18
C LEU A 7 7.35 -3.26 24.26
N ASN A 8 6.19 -3.60 24.82
CA ASN A 8 4.97 -3.76 24.06
C ASN A 8 4.24 -2.41 24.01
N GLY A 9 4.44 -1.66 22.94
CA GLY A 9 3.66 -0.48 22.61
C GLY A 9 2.38 -0.85 21.85
N LYS A 10 1.21 -0.59 22.45
CA LYS A 10 -0.03 -0.36 21.72
C LYS A 10 -0.40 1.12 21.86
N LEU A 11 -0.53 1.79 20.71
CA LEU A 11 -1.05 3.15 20.56
C LEU A 11 -2.56 3.09 20.31
N ASN A 12 -3.34 3.86 21.08
CA ASN A 12 -4.58 4.56 20.69
C ASN A 12 -5.27 5.17 21.94
N THR A 13 -5.22 6.49 22.13
CA THR A 13 -6.30 7.47 21.81
C THR A 13 -7.67 7.13 22.42
N GLU A 14 -8.10 7.86 23.47
CA GLU A 14 -9.34 8.67 23.47
C GLU A 14 -9.58 9.39 24.84
N SER A 15 -9.91 10.68 24.75
CA SER A 15 -10.91 11.45 25.54
C SER A 15 -10.90 11.59 27.07
N ARG A 16 -10.80 12.88 27.46
CA ARG A 16 -11.66 13.66 28.38
C ARG A 16 -11.55 13.45 29.90
N GLY A 17 -11.24 14.56 30.60
CA GLY A 17 -11.84 14.87 31.91
C GLY A 17 -10.99 15.74 32.85
N GLY A 18 -11.38 17.01 33.01
CA GLY A 18 -11.47 17.69 34.33
C GLY A 18 -10.22 18.23 35.04
N ASP A 19 -10.28 19.53 35.36
CA ASP A 19 -9.72 20.21 36.55
C ASP A 19 -8.19 20.31 36.78
N TRP A 20 -7.62 21.47 36.43
CA TRP A 20 -6.33 21.97 36.97
C TRP A 20 -6.37 23.45 37.37
N ALA A 21 -7.49 23.91 37.92
CA ALA A 21 -7.56 25.24 38.52
C ALA A 21 -6.68 25.32 39.79
N ARG A 22 -5.44 25.84 39.67
CA ARG A 22 -4.97 27.05 40.41
C ARG A 22 -3.45 27.32 40.27
N VAL A 23 -3.18 28.53 39.77
CA VAL A 23 -2.31 29.58 40.35
C VAL A 23 -0.79 29.32 40.44
N ALA A 24 -0.04 30.00 39.57
CA ALA A 24 1.05 30.88 39.99
C ALA A 24 1.30 31.98 38.95
N CYS A 25 1.12 33.23 39.37
CA CYS A 25 1.36 34.45 38.63
C CYS A 25 2.84 34.87 38.74
N ARG A 26 3.51 35.18 37.61
CA ARG A 26 4.70 36.05 37.40
C ARG A 26 5.31 35.72 36.02
N ARG A 27 5.70 36.61 35.11
CA ARG A 27 5.95 38.06 35.07
C ARG A 27 5.57 38.60 33.69
N ARG A 28 4.90 39.75 33.73
CA ARG A 28 4.90 40.90 32.80
C ARG A 28 5.95 40.90 31.67
N SER A 29 5.45 40.81 30.43
CA SER A 29 6.11 41.36 29.24
C SER A 29 5.03 41.92 28.31
N SER A 30 4.81 43.22 28.43
CA SER A 30 3.87 43.98 27.62
C SER A 30 4.32 44.02 26.16
N ILE A 31 3.69 43.25 25.27
CA ILE A 31 3.75 43.48 23.82
C ILE A 31 2.38 43.98 23.40
N CYS A 32 2.29 45.29 23.17
CA CYS A 32 1.11 45.97 22.64
C CYS A 32 0.88 45.54 21.19
N LEU A 33 -0.01 44.57 20.95
CA LEU A 33 -0.50 44.17 19.62
C LEU A 33 -1.64 45.10 19.16
N THR A 34 -1.43 46.42 19.17
CA THR A 34 -2.47 47.39 18.79
C THR A 34 -1.95 48.43 17.80
N ARG A 35 -1.33 48.01 16.69
CA ARG A 35 -1.09 48.97 15.59
C ARG A 35 -0.81 48.43 14.18
N PHE A 36 -1.44 47.33 13.73
CA PHE A 36 -1.37 46.93 12.31
C PHE A 36 -2.66 46.25 11.79
N TRP A 37 -3.82 46.64 12.34
CA TRP A 37 -5.10 45.98 12.11
C TRP A 37 -6.21 46.80 11.41
N PRO A 38 -5.92 47.65 10.40
CA PRO A 38 -6.98 48.09 9.49
C PRO A 38 -6.82 47.61 8.02
N PHE A 39 -5.63 47.15 7.60
CA PHE A 39 -5.41 46.74 6.21
C PHE A 39 -5.68 45.26 5.92
N VAL A 40 -5.56 44.39 6.93
CA VAL A 40 -5.77 42.94 6.75
C VAL A 40 -7.26 42.60 6.62
N PHE A 41 -8.14 43.34 7.29
CA PHE A 41 -9.57 43.00 7.36
C PHE A 41 -10.36 43.30 6.08
N LEU A 42 -9.95 44.31 5.30
CA LEU A 42 -10.56 44.61 3.98
C LEU A 42 -10.06 43.68 2.88
N TYR A 43 -8.85 43.13 3.00
CA TYR A 43 -8.28 42.21 2.02
C TYR A 43 -8.99 40.84 2.02
N VAL A 44 -9.40 40.35 3.19
CA VAL A 44 -10.05 39.03 3.33
C VAL A 44 -11.48 39.02 2.77
N VAL A 45 -12.19 40.15 2.80
CA VAL A 45 -13.54 40.30 2.22
C VAL A 45 -13.50 40.48 0.71
N PHE A 46 -12.48 41.14 0.16
CA PHE A 46 -12.32 41.28 -1.30
C PHE A 46 -11.88 39.99 -1.99
N LEU A 47 -11.10 39.12 -1.31
CA LEU A 47 -10.61 37.87 -1.89
C LEU A 47 -11.67 36.76 -1.96
N SER A 48 -12.81 36.90 -1.27
CA SER A 48 -13.85 35.88 -1.17
C SER A 48 -15.03 36.08 -2.13
N LEU A 49 -15.13 37.23 -2.81
CA LEU A 49 -16.24 37.55 -3.73
C LEU A 49 -16.00 37.16 -5.21
N ASN A 50 -14.83 36.63 -5.57
CA ASN A 50 -14.47 36.37 -6.98
C ASN A 50 -14.01 34.94 -7.32
N PHE A 51 -14.16 33.96 -6.42
CA PHE A 51 -13.77 32.57 -6.70
C PHE A 51 -14.96 31.68 -7.06
N ALA A 52 -15.74 32.08 -8.07
CA ALA A 52 -16.58 31.13 -8.83
C ALA A 52 -15.70 30.44 -9.89
N GLY A 53 -14.81 29.54 -9.43
CA GLY A 53 -14.02 28.69 -10.32
C GLY A 53 -14.91 27.66 -11.04
N PRO A 54 -14.50 27.14 -12.20
CA PRO A 54 -15.26 26.12 -12.92
C PRO A 54 -15.45 24.88 -12.03
N ALA A 55 -16.67 24.35 -12.00
CA ALA A 55 -16.97 23.09 -11.35
C ALA A 55 -16.11 21.99 -11.97
N HIS A 56 -15.11 21.50 -11.23
CA HIS A 56 -14.31 20.37 -11.65
C HIS A 56 -15.20 19.12 -11.57
N ALA A 57 -15.69 18.66 -12.71
CA ALA A 57 -16.35 17.37 -12.83
C ALA A 57 -15.38 16.29 -12.34
N GLN A 58 -15.70 15.68 -11.21
CA GLN A 58 -14.94 14.56 -10.67
C GLN A 58 -15.10 13.40 -11.65
N VAL A 59 -14.03 13.03 -12.37
CA VAL A 59 -14.00 11.77 -13.11
C VAL A 59 -14.12 10.68 -12.06
N ALA A 60 -15.30 10.07 -11.96
CA ALA A 60 -15.51 8.90 -11.12
C ALA A 60 -14.50 7.85 -11.57
N THR A 61 -13.45 7.64 -10.77
CA THR A 61 -12.47 6.59 -11.05
C THR A 61 -13.25 5.29 -10.99
N ILE A 62 -13.49 4.66 -12.14
CA ILE A 62 -14.03 3.30 -12.17
C ILE A 62 -13.10 2.48 -11.27
N LYS A 63 -13.62 2.04 -10.14
CA LYS A 63 -12.82 1.33 -9.13
C LYS A 63 -12.70 -0.11 -9.57
N HIS A 64 -11.83 -0.37 -10.53
CA HIS A 64 -11.52 -1.72 -10.96
C HIS A 64 -10.90 -2.49 -9.79
N PRO A 65 -11.34 -3.72 -9.48
CA PRO A 65 -10.77 -4.52 -8.39
C PRO A 65 -9.30 -4.87 -8.60
N HIS A 66 -8.78 -4.68 -9.82
CA HIS A 66 -7.40 -4.96 -10.22
C HIS A 66 -6.51 -3.72 -10.32
N GLY A 67 -7.01 -2.54 -9.91
CA GLY A 67 -6.30 -1.28 -10.05
C GLY A 67 -6.18 -0.83 -11.51
N ASN A 68 -5.03 -0.24 -11.86
CA ASN A 68 -4.78 0.26 -13.21
C ASN A 68 -4.17 -0.85 -14.09
N ILE A 69 -5.01 -1.72 -14.63
CA ILE A 69 -4.61 -2.79 -15.54
C ILE A 69 -4.74 -2.33 -16.99
N LYS A 70 -3.69 -2.53 -17.79
CA LYS A 70 -3.68 -2.19 -19.24
C LYS A 70 -4.15 -3.34 -20.15
N ILE A 71 -4.38 -4.52 -19.58
CA ILE A 71 -4.86 -5.72 -20.28
C ILE A 71 -6.37 -5.59 -20.50
N PRO A 72 -6.92 -5.92 -21.69
CA PRO A 72 -8.35 -5.82 -21.93
C PRO A 72 -9.14 -6.80 -21.04
N CYS A 73 -10.33 -6.40 -20.60
CA CYS A 73 -11.15 -7.18 -19.65
C CYS A 73 -11.43 -8.61 -20.14
N ASN A 74 -11.59 -8.78 -21.46
CA ASN A 74 -11.88 -10.06 -22.10
C ASN A 74 -10.66 -11.01 -22.22
N ALA A 75 -9.49 -10.62 -21.72
CA ALA A 75 -8.35 -11.51 -21.58
C ALA A 75 -8.52 -12.48 -20.40
N CYS A 76 -9.36 -12.10 -19.42
CA CYS A 76 -9.61 -12.88 -18.20
C CYS A 76 -11.10 -13.17 -17.98
N HIS A 77 -11.99 -12.25 -18.34
CA HIS A 77 -13.43 -12.37 -18.12
C HIS A 77 -14.20 -12.66 -19.40
N THR A 78 -15.40 -13.21 -19.26
CA THR A 78 -16.33 -13.39 -20.38
C THR A 78 -17.47 -12.39 -20.26
N THR A 79 -18.24 -12.23 -21.35
CA THR A 79 -19.50 -11.47 -21.30
C THR A 79 -20.56 -12.14 -20.42
N LYS A 80 -20.39 -13.43 -20.06
CA LYS A 80 -21.31 -14.15 -19.16
C LYS A 80 -21.15 -13.75 -17.70
N GLY A 81 -20.00 -13.19 -17.32
CA GLY A 81 -19.75 -12.72 -15.96
C GLY A 81 -18.28 -12.57 -15.60
N TRP A 82 -18.06 -12.08 -14.38
CA TRP A 82 -16.74 -11.81 -13.81
C TRP A 82 -16.12 -13.04 -13.11
N SER A 83 -16.92 -14.08 -12.86
CA SER A 83 -16.50 -15.35 -12.26
C SER A 83 -17.36 -16.51 -12.79
N PRO A 84 -16.79 -17.67 -13.15
CA PRO A 84 -15.36 -17.98 -13.17
C PRO A 84 -14.62 -17.24 -14.28
N LEU A 85 -13.29 -17.22 -14.20
CA LEU A 85 -12.44 -16.68 -15.28
C LEU A 85 -12.48 -17.60 -16.51
N LEU A 86 -11.91 -17.11 -17.62
CA LEU A 86 -11.62 -17.95 -18.77
C LEU A 86 -10.77 -19.16 -18.35
N GLN A 87 -11.13 -20.34 -18.85
CA GLN A 87 -10.39 -21.57 -18.61
C GLN A 87 -8.98 -21.51 -19.24
N GLU A 88 -8.86 -20.83 -20.38
CA GLU A 88 -7.58 -20.46 -20.99
C GLU A 88 -7.44 -18.94 -20.97
N LEU A 89 -6.54 -18.44 -20.12
CA LEU A 89 -6.22 -17.02 -20.07
C LEU A 89 -5.39 -16.65 -21.28
N LYS A 90 -5.71 -15.51 -21.91
CA LYS A 90 -4.91 -14.98 -23.03
C LYS A 90 -3.59 -14.36 -22.56
N PHE A 91 -3.48 -14.06 -21.27
CA PHE A 91 -2.27 -13.49 -20.66
C PHE A 91 -1.24 -14.58 -20.37
N LYS A 92 0.00 -14.34 -20.80
CA LYS A 92 1.13 -15.26 -20.71
C LYS A 92 2.21 -14.67 -19.81
N HIS A 93 2.64 -15.42 -18.80
CA HIS A 93 3.68 -15.01 -17.85
C HIS A 93 5.09 -15.08 -18.47
N GLU A 94 5.25 -15.81 -19.56
CA GLU A 94 6.49 -15.98 -20.32
C GLU A 94 7.04 -14.66 -20.89
N ALA A 95 6.18 -13.66 -21.07
CA ALA A 95 6.57 -12.31 -21.48
C ALA A 95 6.91 -11.38 -20.30
N THR A 96 6.96 -11.92 -19.09
CA THR A 96 7.22 -11.17 -17.85
C THR A 96 8.56 -11.58 -17.22
N GLY A 97 8.90 -10.98 -16.08
CA GLY A 97 10.09 -11.35 -15.31
C GLY A 97 9.98 -12.65 -14.49
N PHE A 98 8.87 -13.40 -14.63
CA PHE A 98 8.66 -14.67 -13.93
C PHE A 98 7.78 -15.60 -14.77
N ALA A 99 8.39 -16.54 -15.49
CA ALA A 99 7.65 -17.56 -16.23
C ALA A 99 7.08 -18.62 -15.25
N LEU A 100 5.82 -18.99 -15.45
CA LEU A 100 5.20 -20.02 -14.62
C LEU A 100 5.56 -21.41 -15.16
N GLU A 101 6.53 -22.03 -14.51
CA GLU A 101 7.06 -23.35 -14.87
C GLU A 101 6.93 -24.34 -13.71
N GLY A 102 6.94 -25.63 -14.02
CA GLY A 102 6.83 -26.71 -13.03
C GLY A 102 5.59 -26.55 -12.15
N GLN A 103 5.78 -26.61 -10.84
CA GLN A 103 4.70 -26.49 -9.85
C GLN A 103 4.06 -25.10 -9.82
N HIS A 104 4.78 -24.05 -10.23
CA HIS A 104 4.22 -22.69 -10.26
C HIS A 104 3.13 -22.53 -11.33
N ALA A 105 3.13 -23.37 -12.38
CA ALA A 105 2.12 -23.33 -13.44
C ALA A 105 0.70 -23.66 -12.95
N ALA A 106 0.58 -24.38 -11.84
CA ALA A 106 -0.71 -24.78 -11.26
C ALA A 106 -1.16 -23.88 -10.10
N VAL A 107 -0.41 -22.84 -9.76
CA VAL A 107 -0.70 -21.98 -8.60
C VAL A 107 -1.77 -20.94 -8.95
N ASP A 108 -2.75 -20.77 -8.05
CA ASP A 108 -3.77 -19.74 -8.18
C ASP A 108 -3.16 -18.33 -8.25
N CYS A 109 -3.67 -17.49 -9.16
CA CYS A 109 -3.22 -16.11 -9.36
C CYS A 109 -3.09 -15.31 -8.05
N LYS A 110 -4.03 -15.49 -7.12
CA LYS A 110 -4.10 -14.73 -5.85
C LYS A 110 -2.98 -15.10 -4.87
N LYS A 111 -2.31 -16.24 -5.04
CA LYS A 111 -1.19 -16.65 -4.18
C LYS A 111 -0.01 -15.69 -4.32
N CYS A 112 0.23 -15.17 -5.51
CA CYS A 112 1.25 -14.15 -5.77
C CYS A 112 0.62 -12.74 -5.80
N HIS A 113 -0.56 -12.59 -6.42
CA HIS A 113 -1.28 -11.31 -6.54
C HIS A 113 -2.33 -11.15 -5.44
N THR A 114 -1.89 -11.07 -4.19
CA THR A 114 -2.77 -11.06 -3.00
C THR A 114 -3.81 -9.94 -2.99
N SER A 115 -3.43 -8.76 -3.50
CA SER A 115 -4.32 -7.60 -3.64
C SER A 115 -5.05 -7.55 -4.99
N LEU A 116 -4.96 -8.60 -5.81
CA LEU A 116 -5.44 -8.67 -7.19
C LEU A 116 -4.89 -7.57 -8.12
N LYS A 117 -3.77 -6.95 -7.74
CA LYS A 117 -2.97 -6.08 -8.61
C LYS A 117 -1.91 -6.93 -9.28
N PHE A 118 -1.87 -6.89 -10.60
CA PHE A 118 -1.01 -7.77 -11.42
C PHE A 118 0.33 -7.13 -11.80
N THR A 119 0.78 -6.12 -11.05
CA THR A 119 2.01 -5.36 -11.30
C THR A 119 2.81 -5.22 -10.02
N GLY A 120 4.14 -5.28 -10.11
CA GLY A 120 5.04 -5.05 -8.96
C GLY A 120 5.08 -6.22 -7.97
N THR A 121 4.61 -7.40 -8.37
CA THR A 121 4.80 -8.62 -7.60
C THR A 121 6.25 -9.06 -7.68
N SER A 122 6.83 -9.38 -6.52
CA SER A 122 8.20 -9.88 -6.41
C SER A 122 8.32 -11.25 -7.10
N ASN A 123 9.43 -11.45 -7.81
CA ASN A 123 9.82 -12.74 -8.38
C ASN A 123 10.88 -13.47 -7.53
N GLU A 124 11.32 -12.86 -6.43
CA GLU A 124 12.24 -13.47 -5.47
C GLU A 124 11.60 -14.69 -4.79
N CYS A 125 12.32 -15.82 -4.72
CA CYS A 125 11.83 -17.06 -4.10
C CYS A 125 11.35 -16.83 -2.66
N THR A 126 12.11 -16.03 -1.90
CA THR A 126 11.85 -15.74 -0.50
C THR A 126 10.65 -14.81 -0.27
N ALA A 127 10.08 -14.24 -1.33
CA ALA A 127 8.86 -13.43 -1.20
C ALA A 127 7.62 -14.28 -0.88
N CYS A 128 7.68 -15.59 -1.17
CA CYS A 128 6.59 -16.53 -0.91
C CYS A 128 7.04 -17.75 -0.11
N HIS A 129 8.29 -18.18 -0.27
CA HIS A 129 8.83 -19.36 0.40
C HIS A 129 9.71 -18.95 1.59
N ASN A 130 9.59 -19.70 2.67
CA ASN A 130 10.49 -19.54 3.81
C ASN A 130 11.81 -20.27 3.51
N ASP A 131 12.92 -19.62 3.82
CA ASP A 131 14.23 -20.26 3.76
C ASP A 131 14.42 -21.18 4.97
N VAL A 132 14.57 -22.48 4.70
CA VAL A 132 14.82 -23.51 5.72
C VAL A 132 16.30 -23.65 6.07
N HIS A 133 17.17 -22.97 5.33
CA HIS A 133 18.62 -22.95 5.56
C HIS A 133 19.06 -21.76 6.41
N ASP A 134 18.13 -21.01 6.98
CA ASP A 134 18.39 -19.88 7.88
C ASP A 134 19.39 -18.85 7.29
N GLY A 135 19.34 -18.62 5.98
CA GLY A 135 20.17 -17.65 5.26
C GLY A 135 21.61 -18.12 4.99
N THR A 136 21.99 -19.33 5.36
CA THR A 136 23.37 -19.81 5.26
C THR A 136 23.85 -20.07 3.82
N LEU A 137 22.92 -20.25 2.88
CA LEU A 137 23.23 -20.59 1.48
C LEU A 137 23.05 -19.41 0.49
N GLY A 138 22.65 -18.24 0.97
CA GLY A 138 22.34 -17.08 0.14
C GLY A 138 20.92 -17.12 -0.44
N LYS A 139 20.64 -16.25 -1.42
CA LYS A 139 19.31 -16.10 -2.05
C LYS A 139 19.14 -16.83 -3.38
N ASP A 140 20.22 -17.40 -3.90
CA ASP A 140 20.23 -18.11 -5.18
C ASP A 140 19.67 -19.53 -5.00
N CYS A 141 18.37 -19.62 -4.67
CA CYS A 141 17.69 -20.87 -4.35
C CYS A 141 17.79 -21.88 -5.51
N GLU A 142 17.79 -21.37 -6.74
CA GLU A 142 17.91 -22.13 -8.00
C GLU A 142 19.24 -22.86 -8.19
N ARG A 143 20.27 -22.53 -7.39
CA ARG A 143 21.53 -23.28 -7.38
C ARG A 143 21.35 -24.72 -6.90
N CYS A 144 20.35 -24.96 -6.06
CA CYS A 144 20.09 -26.27 -5.48
C CYS A 144 18.65 -26.75 -5.72
N HIS A 145 17.66 -25.86 -5.81
CA HIS A 145 16.25 -26.22 -5.94
C HIS A 145 15.69 -25.89 -7.31
N THR A 146 14.74 -26.69 -7.79
CA THR A 146 14.09 -26.45 -9.07
C THR A 146 12.62 -26.12 -8.90
N VAL A 147 12.03 -25.47 -9.91
CA VAL A 147 10.58 -25.22 -9.97
C VAL A 147 9.73 -26.50 -10.05
N GLN A 148 10.34 -27.67 -10.26
CA GLN A 148 9.65 -28.97 -10.27
C GLN A 148 9.31 -29.46 -8.87
N GLY A 149 10.07 -29.04 -7.86
CA GLY A 149 9.81 -29.35 -6.46
C GLY A 149 11.04 -29.15 -5.57
N TRP A 150 10.81 -28.90 -4.28
CA TRP A 150 11.88 -28.66 -3.29
C TRP A 150 12.74 -29.89 -3.00
N LEU A 151 12.18 -31.09 -3.16
CA LEU A 151 12.89 -32.36 -2.96
C LEU A 151 13.75 -32.74 -4.18
N GLU A 152 13.46 -32.16 -5.34
CA GLU A 152 14.22 -32.34 -6.57
C GLU A 152 15.32 -31.29 -6.62
N MET A 153 16.54 -31.69 -6.25
CA MET A 153 17.68 -30.80 -6.32
C MET A 153 18.27 -30.76 -7.73
N SER A 154 18.66 -29.57 -8.18
CA SER A 154 19.42 -29.43 -9.43
C SER A 154 20.73 -30.22 -9.33
N LYS A 155 20.99 -31.03 -10.36
CA LYS A 155 22.17 -31.91 -10.41
C LYS A 155 23.45 -31.15 -10.74
#